data_AF-A0A7V3TUB0-F1
#
_entry.id   AF-A0A7V3TUB0-F1
#
_cell.length_a   1.000
_cell.length_b   1.000
_cell.length_c   1.000
_cell.angle_alpha   90.00
_cell.angle_beta   90.00
_cell.angle_gamma   90.00
#
_symmetry.space_group_name_H-M   'P 1'
#
loop_
_entity.id
_entity.type
_entity.pdbx_description
1 polymer ?
#
loop_
_entity_poly.entity_id
_entity_poly.type
_entity_poly.pdbx_seq_one_letter_code
_entity_poly.pdbx_strand_id
1 'polypeptide(L)' 'MADLKQRREEILRELRSEAGRERVIQRLKSLMGLRPDQPLPNGTPIVTTLIRLEQQSRQPSPQS' A
#
# COMPACT_ATOMS: atom_id res chain seq x y z
N MET A 1 10.22 -9.36 -11.96
CA MET A 1 10.97 -9.39 -10.67
C MET A 1 11.64 -8.05 -10.33
N ALA A 2 12.19 -7.29 -11.28
CA ALA A 2 12.78 -5.97 -11.01
C ALA A 2 11.80 -4.95 -10.37
N ASP A 3 10.53 -5.01 -10.77
CA ASP A 3 9.47 -4.10 -10.32
C ASP A 3 9.21 -4.14 -8.80
N LEU A 4 9.29 -5.32 -8.18
CA LEU A 4 8.98 -5.49 -6.75
C LEU A 4 10.02 -4.82 -5.84
N LYS A 5 11.30 -4.98 -6.19
CA LYS A 5 12.41 -4.41 -5.41
C LYS A 5 12.37 -2.88 -5.52
N GLN A 6 12.20 -2.36 -6.74
CA GLN A 6 12.05 -0.94 -6.98
C GLN A 6 10.84 -0.37 -6.24
N ARG A 7 9.68 -1.04 -6.32
CA ARG A 7 8.47 -0.60 -5.62
C ARG A 7 8.66 -0.55 -4.11
N ARG A 8 9.34 -1.54 -3.54
CA ARG A 8 9.67 -1.56 -2.11
C ARG A 8 10.54 -0.37 -1.72
N GLU A 9 11.56 -0.05 -2.51
CA GLU A 9 12.44 1.09 -2.27
C GLU A 9 11.71 2.43 -2.38
N GLU A 10 10.79 2.57 -3.33
CA GLU A 10 9.92 3.75 -3.46
C GLU A 10 9.06 3.95 -2.21
N ILE A 11 8.36 2.91 -1.74
CA ILE A 11 7.52 3.00 -0.55
C ILE A 11 8.38 3.34 0.68
N LEU A 12 9.55 2.71 0.81
CA LEU A 12 10.49 3.03 1.89
C LEU A 12 10.98 4.47 1.83
N ARG A 13 11.20 5.02 0.63
CA ARG A 13 11.56 6.42 0.43
C ARG A 13 10.42 7.37 0.82
N GLU A 14 9.19 7.06 0.44
CA GLU A 14 8.00 7.84 0.83
C GLU A 14 7.85 7.90 2.36
N LEU A 15 8.03 6.75 3.03
CA LEU A 15 7.92 6.62 4.49
C LEU A 15 8.95 7.44 5.29
N ARG A 16 10.01 7.97 4.65
CA ARG A 16 11.00 8.84 5.33
C ARG A 16 10.48 10.24 5.63
N SER A 17 9.40 10.67 4.98
CA SER A 17 8.79 11.99 5.18
C SER A 17 7.40 11.85 5.80
N GLU A 18 6.98 12.80 6.63
CA GLU A 18 5.64 12.76 7.23
C GLU A 18 4.53 12.80 6.17
N ALA A 19 4.65 13.71 5.20
CA ALA A 19 3.70 13.80 4.08
C ALA A 19 3.68 12.51 3.23
N GLY A 20 4.83 11.88 3.00
CA GLY A 20 4.90 10.62 2.27
C GLY A 20 4.30 9.46 3.09
N ARG A 21 4.53 9.42 4.40
CA ARG A 21 3.92 8.45 5.31
C ARG A 21 2.40 8.56 5.28
N GLU A 22 1.86 9.78 5.33
CA GLU A 22 0.42 10.00 5.23
C GLU A 22 -0.14 9.50 3.89
N ARG A 23 0.52 9.83 2.77
CA ARG A 23 0.12 9.32 1.44
C ARG A 23 0.13 7.80 1.37
N VAL A 24 1.17 7.15 1.91
CA VAL A 24 1.27 5.68 1.94
C VAL A 24 0.15 5.07 2.79
N ILE A 25 -0.13 5.65 3.97
CA ILE A 25 -1.22 5.19 4.84
C ILE A 25 -2.57 5.38 4.17
N GLN A 26 -2.84 6.52 3.52
CA GLN A 26 -4.08 6.76 2.79
C GLN A 26 -4.27 5.76 1.63
N ARG A 27 -3.22 5.49 0.86
CA ARG A 27 -3.23 4.47 -0.21
C ARG A 27 -3.57 3.10 0.35
N LEU A 28 -2.94 2.72 1.46
CA LEU A 28 -3.16 1.45 2.13
C LEU A 28 -4.61 1.33 2.67
N LYS A 29 -5.12 2.37 3.33
CA LYS A 29 -6.50 2.41 3.82
C LYS A 29 -7.52 2.26 2.69
N SER A 30 -7.32 2.99 1.58
CA SER A 30 -8.16 2.90 0.39
C SER A 30 -8.21 1.47 -0.17
N LEU A 31 -7.06 0.82 -0.32
CA LEU A 31 -6.99 -0.55 -0.80
C LEU A 31 -7.58 -1.59 0.16
N MET A 32 -7.61 -1.29 1.47
CA MET A 32 -8.24 -2.13 2.49
C MET A 32 -9.74 -1.83 2.67
N GLY A 33 -10.29 -0.81 2.00
CA GLY A 33 -11.67 -0.35 2.22
C GLY A 33 -11.88 0.31 3.60
N LEU A 34 -10.82 0.81 4.22
CA LEU A 34 -10.87 1.51 5.51
C LEU A 34 -11.15 2.99 5.30
N ARG A 35 -11.88 3.61 6.24
CA ARG A 35 -12.12 5.04 6.19
C ARG A 35 -10.84 5.85 6.52
N PRO A 36 -10.70 7.09 6.02
CA PRO A 36 -9.52 7.92 6.28
C PRO A 36 -9.27 8.20 7.77
N ASP A 37 -10.34 8.31 8.55
CA ASP A 37 -10.35 8.53 10.00
C ASP A 37 -10.09 7.24 10.81
N GLN A 38 -10.33 6.07 10.22
CA GLN A 38 -10.12 4.79 10.89
C GLN A 38 -8.62 4.47 10.99
N PRO A 39 -8.11 4.04 12.15
CA PRO A 39 -6.71 3.61 12.27
C PRO A 39 -6.44 2.35 11.45
N LEU A 40 -5.19 2.16 11.03
CA LEU A 40 -4.76 0.86 10.51
C LEU A 40 -4.80 -0.18 11.64
N PRO A 41 -5.12 -1.45 11.35
CA PRO A 41 -5.05 -2.51 12.34
C PRO A 41 -3.65 -2.59 12.96
N ASN A 42 -3.59 -2.83 14.27
CA ASN A 42 -2.33 -2.96 15.00
C ASN A 42 -1.44 -4.03 14.34
N GLY A 43 -0.16 -3.69 14.14
CA GLY A 43 0.81 -4.61 13.54
C GLY A 43 0.71 -4.76 12.02
N THR A 44 -0.09 -3.95 11.31
CA THR A 44 -0.16 -4.00 9.84
C THR A 44 1.22 -3.71 9.22
N PRO A 45 1.83 -4.66 8.48
CA PRO A 45 3.11 -4.42 7.85
C PRO A 45 2.92 -3.58 6.58
N ILE A 46 3.06 -2.27 6.71
CA ILE A 46 2.69 -1.26 5.70
C ILE A 46 3.19 -1.63 4.30
N VAL A 47 4.49 -1.89 4.16
CA VAL A 47 5.14 -2.07 2.85
C VAL A 47 4.68 -3.35 2.16
N THR A 48 4.70 -4.49 2.86
CA THR A 48 4.33 -5.79 2.27
C THR A 48 2.84 -5.86 1.99
N THR A 49 2.00 -5.29 2.87
CA THR A 49 0.56 -5.23 2.68
C THR A 49 0.20 -4.37 1.48
N LEU A 50 0.80 -3.18 1.35
CA LEU A 50 0.56 -2.29 0.22
C LEU A 50 0.93 -2.96 -1.10
N ILE A 51 2.11 -3.57 -1.19
CA ILE A 51 2.55 -4.27 -2.41
C ILE A 51 1.59 -5.41 -2.77
N ARG A 52 1.17 -6.23 -1.78
CA ARG A 52 0.23 -7.33 -2.02
C ARG A 52 -1.11 -6.82 -2.57
N LEU A 53 -1.67 -5.79 -1.96
CA LEU A 53 -2.96 -5.23 -2.37
C LEU A 53 -2.87 -4.53 -3.73
N GLU A 54 -1.77 -3.82 -4.03
CA GLU A 54 -1.51 -3.19 -5.33
C GLU A 54 -1.42 -4.25 -6.45
N GLN A 55 -0.85 -5.43 -6.18
CA GLN A 55 -0.80 -6.53 -7.13
C GLN A 55 -2.18 -7.14 -7.38
N GLN A 56 -2.96 -7.35 -6.31
CA GLN A 56 -4.32 -7.88 -6.41
C GLN A 56 -5.25 -6.95 -7.19
N SER A 57 -5.12 -5.64 -6.99
CA SER A 57 -5.91 -4.62 -7.68
C SER A 57 -5.50 -4.40 -9.15
N ARG A 58 -4.28 -4.81 -9.55
CA ARG A 58 -3.81 -4.79 -10.93
C ARG A 58 -4.25 -6.00 -11.76
N GLN A 59 -4.76 -7.06 -11.14
CA GLN A 59 -5.35 -8.17 -11.89
C GLN A 59 -6.80 -7.80 -12.22
N PRO A 60 -7.14 -7.50 -13.49
CA PRO A 60 -8.54 -7.39 -13.88
C PRO A 60 -9.21 -8.73 -13.55
N SER A 61 -10.38 -8.66 -12.92
CA SER A 61 -11.26 -9.81 -12.76
C SER A 61 -11.31 -10.57 -14.09
N PRO A 62 -11.07 -11.89 -14.12
CA PRO A 62 -11.34 -12.66 -15.32
C PRO A 62 -12.85 -12.50 -15.57
N GLN A 63 -13.19 -11.67 -16.57
CA GLN A 63 -14.57 -11.53 -17.03
C GLN A 63 -15.04 -12.92 -17.41
N SER A 64 -16.07 -13.39 -16.69
CA SER A 64 -16.79 -14.63 -16.96
C SER A 64 -17.83 -14.41 -18.04
#